data_AF-A0A4Q7JB03-F1
#
_entry.id   AF-A0A4Q7JB03-F1
#
_cell.length_a   1.000
_cell.length_b   1.000
_cell.length_c   1.000
_cell.angle_alpha   90.00
_cell.angle_beta   90.00
_cell.angle_gamma   90.00
#
_symmetry.space_group_name_H-M   'P 1'
#
loop_
_entity.id
_entity.type
_entity.pdbx_description
1 polymer ?
#
loop_
_entity_poly.entity_id
_entity_poly.type
_entity_poly.pdbx_seq_one_letter_code
_entity_poly.pdbx_strand_id
1 'polypeptide(L)'
;MLTPDQYLSVVTERIQRTGGQLRQVPIGPVTAVVGLWTESVMLSTMNYAVVAAPLPEISAAALHSFTGQASQIARSNVVGSVGWTAASVVIAGLVGTRVYPDAAQVASAKSSNQWGGETRMVAVDLSAGHAHMFIGTKMWGAAMHSSINAKVTFGFPQPAEAEAQFQWQAQQQGGQPQLQQSFPQSGPQPQQPYPQQPQPQQPPYPQQPGHTPPFPGGYRHPPGYQQPGPYGY
;
A
#
# COMPACT_ATOMS: atom_id res chain seq x y z
N MET A 1 -12.06 -6.72 -18.56
CA MET A 1 -10.65 -6.33 -18.45
C MET A 1 -10.57 -5.05 -17.67
N LEU A 2 -9.66 -5.00 -16.70
CA LEU A 2 -9.41 -3.80 -15.90
C LEU A 2 -8.76 -2.70 -16.73
N THR A 3 -9.12 -1.45 -16.44
CA THR A 3 -8.29 -0.30 -16.83
C THR A 3 -7.10 -0.15 -15.87
N PRO A 4 -6.01 0.53 -16.27
CA PRO A 4 -4.89 0.84 -15.36
C PRO A 4 -5.34 1.49 -14.06
N ASP A 5 -6.28 2.43 -14.10
CA ASP A 5 -6.79 3.10 -12.91
C ASP A 5 -7.56 2.16 -11.98
N GLN A 6 -8.37 1.24 -12.52
CA GLN A 6 -9.08 0.24 -11.73
C GLN A 6 -8.11 -0.77 -11.09
N TYR A 7 -7.06 -1.16 -11.80
CA TYR A 7 -6.01 -1.99 -11.21
C TYR A 7 -5.29 -1.23 -10.10
N LEU A 8 -4.94 0.04 -10.31
CA LEU A 8 -4.28 0.88 -9.31
C LEU A 8 -5.15 1.19 -8.10
N SER A 9 -6.48 1.24 -8.23
CA SER A 9 -7.37 1.36 -7.07
C SER A 9 -7.29 0.11 -6.17
N VAL A 10 -7.15 -1.08 -6.77
CA VAL A 10 -6.90 -2.32 -6.03
C VAL A 10 -5.53 -2.29 -5.35
N VAL A 11 -4.47 -1.92 -6.07
CA VAL A 11 -3.12 -1.75 -5.50
C VAL A 11 -3.14 -0.78 -4.32
N THR A 12 -3.83 0.36 -4.49
CA THR A 12 -3.99 1.40 -3.47
C THR A 12 -4.63 0.87 -2.21
N GLU A 13 -5.75 0.16 -2.32
CA GLU A 13 -6.43 -0.42 -1.17
C GLU A 13 -5.55 -1.46 -0.46
N ARG A 14 -4.85 -2.31 -1.21
CA ARG A 14 -3.91 -3.28 -0.64
C ARG A 14 -2.80 -2.58 0.13
N ILE A 15 -2.19 -1.54 -0.43
CA ILE A 15 -1.21 -0.71 0.27
C ILE A 15 -1.79 -0.11 1.55
N GLN A 16 -3.01 0.44 1.52
CA GLN A 16 -3.64 0.98 2.73
C GLN A 16 -3.82 -0.08 3.83
N ARG A 17 -4.12 -1.33 3.46
CA ARG A 17 -4.23 -2.46 4.40
C ARG A 17 -2.90 -2.84 5.07
N THR A 18 -1.75 -2.37 4.57
CA THR A 18 -0.46 -2.56 5.28
C THR A 18 -0.28 -1.58 6.45
N GLY A 19 -1.21 -0.63 6.64
CA GLY A 19 -1.11 0.41 7.67
C GLY A 19 -0.13 1.53 7.30
N GLY A 20 0.32 1.56 6.05
CA GLY A 20 1.26 2.55 5.53
C GLY A 20 0.64 3.91 5.22
N GLN A 21 1.50 4.91 5.09
CA GLN A 21 1.14 6.20 4.52
C GLN A 21 0.99 6.07 3.00
N LEU A 22 -0.12 6.58 2.48
CA LEU A 22 -0.40 6.63 1.05
C LEU A 22 -0.31 8.07 0.55
N ARG A 23 0.36 8.28 -0.57
CA ARG A 23 0.48 9.59 -1.23
C ARG A 23 0.41 9.43 -2.74
N GLN A 24 0.04 10.50 -3.44
CA GLN A 24 0.21 10.60 -4.89
C GLN A 24 1.39 11.52 -5.18
N VAL A 25 2.30 11.10 -6.05
CA VAL A 25 3.53 11.82 -6.37
C VAL A 25 3.73 11.81 -7.89
N PRO A 26 3.96 12.98 -8.53
CA PRO A 26 4.32 13.00 -9.94
C PRO A 26 5.72 12.40 -10.15
N ILE A 27 5.84 11.46 -11.10
CA ILE A 27 7.09 10.79 -11.50
C ILE A 27 7.17 10.85 -13.03
N GLY A 28 8.01 11.73 -13.56
CA GLY A 28 8.05 12.00 -14.99
C GLY A 28 6.66 12.43 -15.51
N PRO A 29 6.11 11.76 -16.55
CA PRO A 29 4.83 12.13 -17.13
C PRO A 29 3.60 11.53 -16.42
N VAL A 30 3.79 10.73 -15.37
CA VAL A 30 2.71 9.99 -14.71
C VAL A 30 2.57 10.37 -13.24
N THR A 31 1.36 10.27 -12.70
CA THR A 31 1.14 10.38 -11.25
C THR A 31 1.19 8.97 -10.65
N ALA A 32 2.13 8.75 -9.74
CA ALA A 32 2.29 7.48 -9.05
C ALA A 32 1.60 7.49 -7.69
N VAL A 33 1.01 6.35 -7.34
CA VAL A 33 0.62 6.04 -5.96
C VAL A 33 1.85 5.53 -5.22
N VAL A 34 2.15 6.14 -4.07
CA VAL A 34 3.30 5.81 -3.22
C VAL A 34 2.79 5.37 -1.85
N GLY A 35 3.05 4.12 -1.50
CA GLY A 35 2.80 3.53 -0.19
C GLY A 35 4.10 3.38 0.60
N LEU A 36 4.12 3.87 1.83
CA LEU A 36 5.29 3.82 2.71
C LEU A 36 4.91 3.21 4.07
N TRP A 37 5.63 2.18 4.50
CA TRP A 37 5.44 1.60 5.84
C TRP A 37 6.71 0.94 6.35
N THR A 38 6.73 0.65 7.64
CA THR A 38 7.82 -0.07 8.30
C THR A 38 7.32 -1.36 8.91
N GLU A 39 8.13 -2.41 8.88
CA GLU A 39 7.83 -3.70 9.50
C GLU A 39 9.08 -4.24 10.19
N SER A 40 8.90 -4.95 11.30
CA SER A 40 10.01 -5.65 11.96
C SER A 40 10.06 -7.09 11.45
N VAL A 41 11.17 -7.48 10.84
CA VAL A 41 11.41 -8.84 10.34
C VAL A 41 12.69 -9.36 10.98
N MET A 42 12.59 -10.40 11.81
CA MET A 42 13.74 -11.05 12.46
C MET A 42 14.66 -10.04 13.18
N LEU A 43 14.09 -9.13 13.97
CA LEU A 43 14.78 -8.05 14.70
C LEU A 43 15.37 -6.93 13.82
N SER A 44 15.18 -6.97 12.50
CA SER A 44 15.57 -5.90 11.57
C SER A 44 14.37 -5.04 11.21
N THR A 45 14.55 -3.72 11.18
CA THR A 45 13.53 -2.81 10.69
C THR A 45 13.61 -2.75 9.16
N MET A 46 12.50 -3.06 8.50
CA MET A 46 12.36 -2.96 7.06
C MET A 46 11.50 -1.76 6.70
N ASN A 47 12.05 -0.86 5.88
CA ASN A 47 11.30 0.25 5.29
C ASN A 47 10.82 -0.18 3.91
N TYR A 48 9.52 -0.32 3.72
CA TYR A 48 8.91 -0.65 2.43
C TYR A 48 8.37 0.60 1.74
N ALA A 49 8.65 0.69 0.45
CA ALA A 49 8.06 1.65 -0.45
C ALA A 49 7.48 0.92 -1.67
N VAL A 50 6.16 0.96 -1.84
CA VAL A 50 5.51 0.55 -3.09
C VAL A 50 5.18 1.78 -3.90
N VAL A 51 5.63 1.83 -5.14
CA VAL A 51 5.40 2.94 -6.07
C VAL A 51 4.77 2.36 -7.33
N ALA A 52 3.53 2.74 -7.62
CA ALA A 52 2.76 2.19 -8.73
C ALA A 52 2.20 3.33 -9.60
N ALA A 53 2.35 3.24 -10.93
CA ALA A 53 1.82 4.25 -11.84
C ALA A 53 1.28 3.63 -13.14
N PRO A 54 0.32 4.29 -13.80
CA PRO A 54 -0.20 3.83 -15.08
C PRO A 54 0.75 4.26 -16.21
N LEU A 55 1.06 3.36 -17.13
CA LEU A 55 1.77 3.67 -18.37
C LEU A 55 1.27 2.73 -19.48
N PRO A 56 0.62 3.24 -20.54
CA PRO A 56 -0.05 2.39 -21.55
C PRO A 56 0.87 1.33 -22.18
N GLU A 57 2.10 1.73 -22.52
CA GLU A 57 3.12 0.86 -23.12
C GLU A 57 4.39 0.90 -22.27
N ILE A 58 4.83 -0.27 -21.81
CA ILE A 58 5.95 -0.41 -20.87
C ILE A 58 7.14 -1.01 -21.59
N SER A 59 8.18 -0.18 -21.82
CA SER A 59 9.50 -0.58 -22.31
C SER A 59 10.50 -0.75 -21.16
N ALA A 60 11.62 -1.44 -21.41
CA ALA A 60 12.67 -1.57 -20.39
C ALA A 60 13.22 -0.20 -19.95
N ALA A 61 13.42 0.72 -20.89
CA ALA A 61 13.91 2.07 -20.60
C ALA A 61 12.95 2.86 -19.69
N ALA A 62 11.65 2.80 -19.96
CA ALA A 62 10.64 3.44 -19.13
C ALA A 62 10.62 2.85 -17.72
N LEU A 63 10.68 1.51 -17.62
CA LEU A 63 10.70 0.80 -16.35
C LEU A 63 11.95 1.12 -15.52
N HIS A 64 13.13 1.16 -16.14
CA HIS A 64 14.37 1.56 -15.47
C HIS A 64 14.34 3.01 -14.97
N SER A 65 13.89 3.94 -15.82
CA SER A 65 13.77 5.36 -15.46
C SER A 65 12.81 5.56 -14.29
N PHE A 66 11.61 4.98 -14.39
CA PHE A 66 10.60 5.03 -13.33
C PHE A 66 11.12 4.44 -12.02
N THR A 67 11.77 3.28 -12.10
CA THR A 67 12.35 2.61 -10.93
C THR A 67 13.45 3.44 -10.28
N GLY A 68 14.29 4.12 -11.06
CA GLY A 68 15.31 5.03 -10.54
C GLY A 68 14.70 6.17 -9.73
N GLN A 69 13.65 6.81 -10.26
CA GLN A 69 12.94 7.89 -9.59
C GLN A 69 12.17 7.40 -8.35
N ALA A 70 11.48 6.26 -8.45
CA ALA A 70 10.80 5.62 -7.33
C ALA A 70 11.77 5.32 -6.17
N SER A 71 12.97 4.84 -6.47
CA SER A 71 14.01 4.61 -5.47
C SER A 71 14.52 5.90 -4.82
N GLN A 72 14.63 6.99 -5.56
CA GLN A 72 14.99 8.30 -4.99
C GLN A 72 13.91 8.81 -4.04
N ILE A 73 12.63 8.68 -4.42
CA ILE A 73 11.48 9.03 -3.57
C ILE A 73 11.45 8.18 -2.30
N ALA A 74 11.64 6.87 -2.43
CA ALA A 74 11.67 5.98 -1.27
C ALA A 74 12.78 6.38 -0.29
N ARG A 75 14.00 6.60 -0.80
CA ARG A 75 15.17 6.99 0.02
C ARG A 75 14.98 8.33 0.74
N SER A 76 14.34 9.31 0.11
CA SER A 76 14.05 10.60 0.76
C SER A 76 12.98 10.52 1.84
N ASN A 77 12.25 9.40 1.92
CA ASN A 77 11.21 9.15 2.92
C ASN A 77 11.56 8.04 3.92
N VAL A 78 12.77 7.45 3.85
CA VAL A 78 13.22 6.52 4.89
C VAL A 78 13.43 7.29 6.19
N VAL A 79 12.74 6.84 7.26
CA VAL A 79 12.91 7.39 8.60
C VAL A 79 14.04 6.64 9.30
N GLY A 80 15.07 7.37 9.73
CA GLY A 80 16.23 6.82 10.43
C GLY A 80 17.45 6.55 9.54
N SER A 81 18.58 6.19 10.15
CA SER A 81 19.81 5.87 9.44
C SER A 81 19.69 4.50 8.77
N VAL A 82 19.64 4.47 7.43
CA VAL A 82 19.86 3.24 6.65
C VAL A 82 21.25 2.71 7.02
N GLY A 83 21.34 1.48 7.51
CA GLY A 83 22.55 0.93 8.12
C GLY A 83 22.46 -0.57 8.36
N TRP A 84 23.35 -1.14 9.17
CA TRP A 84 23.48 -2.59 9.36
C TRP A 84 22.19 -3.28 9.86
N THR A 85 21.30 -2.54 10.53
CA THR A 85 20.06 -3.06 11.15
C THR A 85 18.76 -2.60 10.45
N ALA A 86 18.86 -1.77 9.41
CA ALA A 86 17.71 -1.21 8.71
C ALA A 86 17.85 -1.40 7.19
N ALA A 87 16.96 -2.19 6.61
CA ALA A 87 16.91 -2.44 5.16
C ALA A 87 15.80 -1.61 4.51
N SER A 88 16.09 -0.99 3.37
CA SER A 88 15.07 -0.34 2.53
C SER A 88 14.68 -1.25 1.39
N VAL A 89 13.38 -1.42 1.14
CA VAL A 89 12.84 -2.20 0.03
C VAL A 89 11.92 -1.32 -0.79
N VAL A 90 12.26 -1.15 -2.06
CA VAL A 90 11.48 -0.38 -3.04
C VAL A 90 10.89 -1.35 -4.04
N ILE A 91 9.58 -1.28 -4.25
CA ILE A 91 8.86 -2.07 -5.24
C ILE A 91 8.22 -1.08 -6.20
N ALA A 92 8.82 -0.92 -7.38
CA ALA A 92 8.42 0.04 -8.40
C ALA A 92 7.70 -0.69 -9.53
N GLY A 93 6.42 -0.40 -9.71
CA GLY A 93 5.58 -1.04 -10.71
C GLY A 93 4.96 -0.08 -11.72
N LEU A 94 5.03 -0.45 -12.98
CA LEU A 94 4.25 0.18 -14.05
C LEU A 94 3.10 -0.74 -14.46
N VAL A 95 1.92 -0.15 -14.67
CA VAL A 95 0.70 -0.87 -15.05
C VAL A 95 0.23 -0.36 -16.41
N GLY A 96 0.15 -1.27 -17.38
CA GLY A 96 -0.14 -0.92 -18.76
C GLY A 96 -1.00 -1.96 -19.47
N THR A 97 -1.41 -1.63 -20.68
CA THR A 97 -2.09 -2.58 -21.58
C THR A 97 -1.11 -3.34 -22.46
N ARG A 98 0.17 -2.96 -22.46
CA ARG A 98 1.21 -3.64 -23.23
C ARG A 98 2.54 -3.59 -22.50
N VAL A 99 3.14 -4.74 -22.28
CA VAL A 99 4.52 -4.87 -21.80
C VAL A 99 5.39 -5.41 -22.93
N TYR A 100 6.43 -4.68 -23.31
CA TYR A 100 7.38 -5.17 -24.30
C TYR A 100 8.23 -6.32 -23.72
N PRO A 101 8.70 -7.28 -24.54
CA PRO A 101 9.46 -8.42 -24.06
C PRO A 101 10.73 -8.06 -23.25
N ASP A 102 11.40 -6.98 -23.63
CA ASP A 102 12.56 -6.44 -22.90
C ASP A 102 12.18 -5.97 -21.49
N ALA A 103 11.05 -5.28 -21.35
CA ALA A 103 10.50 -4.83 -20.07
C ALA A 103 10.12 -6.03 -19.18
N ALA A 104 9.46 -7.04 -19.75
CA ALA A 104 9.11 -8.27 -19.04
C ALA A 104 10.36 -9.01 -18.54
N GLN A 105 11.41 -9.07 -19.37
CA GLN A 105 12.69 -9.68 -19.02
C GLN A 105 13.38 -8.94 -17.87
N VAL A 106 13.50 -7.60 -17.93
CA VAL A 106 14.15 -6.85 -16.85
C VAL A 106 13.32 -6.84 -15.56
N ALA A 107 11.99 -6.85 -15.64
CA ALA A 107 11.12 -6.96 -14.47
C ALA A 107 11.28 -8.32 -13.76
N SER A 108 11.46 -9.38 -14.55
CA SER A 108 11.62 -10.74 -14.05
C SER A 108 13.07 -11.11 -13.69
N ALA A 109 14.03 -10.25 -14.05
CA ALA A 109 15.44 -10.46 -13.75
C ALA A 109 15.71 -10.36 -12.25
N LYS A 110 16.68 -11.14 -11.78
CA LYS A 110 17.12 -11.11 -10.37
C LYS A 110 17.50 -9.68 -9.97
N SER A 111 16.82 -9.14 -8.96
CA SER A 111 17.08 -7.79 -8.48
C SER A 111 18.52 -7.68 -7.94
N SER A 112 19.21 -6.58 -8.27
CA SER A 112 20.50 -6.26 -7.67
C SER A 112 20.29 -5.60 -6.31
N ASN A 113 21.16 -5.91 -5.35
CA ASN A 113 21.17 -5.20 -4.08
C ASN A 113 21.91 -3.87 -4.30
N GLN A 114 21.33 -2.77 -3.82
CA GLN A 114 22.05 -1.50 -3.72
C GLN A 114 22.43 -1.28 -2.26
N TRP A 115 23.48 -0.49 -2.01
CA TRP A 115 23.95 -0.23 -0.66
C TRP A 115 22.80 0.27 0.23
N GLY A 116 22.44 -0.51 1.26
CA GLY A 116 21.34 -0.20 2.17
C GLY A 116 19.92 -0.60 1.71
N GLY A 117 19.74 -1.34 0.60
CA GLY A 117 18.41 -1.78 0.20
C GLY A 117 18.27 -2.64 -1.05
N GLU A 118 17.04 -3.04 -1.32
CA GLU A 118 16.63 -3.78 -2.52
C GLU A 118 15.62 -2.98 -3.32
N THR A 119 15.77 -2.97 -4.64
CA THR A 119 14.75 -2.43 -5.55
C THR A 119 14.22 -3.54 -6.45
N ARG A 120 12.90 -3.68 -6.53
CA ARG A 120 12.21 -4.63 -7.40
C ARG A 120 11.41 -3.88 -8.45
N MET A 121 11.56 -4.31 -9.68
CA MET A 121 10.79 -3.83 -10.82
C MET A 121 9.57 -4.72 -11.00
N VAL A 122 8.43 -4.10 -11.32
CA VAL A 122 7.20 -4.80 -11.67
C VAL A 122 6.66 -4.20 -12.97
N ALA A 123 6.26 -5.05 -13.91
CA ALA A 123 5.52 -4.64 -15.10
C ALA A 123 4.22 -5.45 -15.17
N VAL A 124 3.09 -4.77 -15.11
CA VAL A 124 1.76 -5.41 -15.19
C VAL A 124 1.21 -5.21 -16.59
N ASP A 125 0.97 -6.30 -17.29
CA ASP A 125 0.28 -6.34 -18.59
C ASP A 125 -1.18 -6.73 -18.37
N LEU A 126 -2.08 -5.75 -18.45
CA LEU A 126 -3.52 -5.96 -18.29
C LEU A 126 -4.16 -6.66 -19.50
N SER A 127 -3.56 -6.57 -20.68
CA SER A 127 -4.08 -7.26 -21.88
C SER A 127 -3.71 -8.74 -21.89
N ALA A 128 -2.46 -9.05 -21.50
CA ALA A 128 -1.97 -10.42 -21.36
C ALA A 128 -2.42 -11.08 -20.05
N GLY A 129 -2.96 -10.30 -19.11
CA GLY A 129 -3.45 -10.78 -17.83
C GLY A 129 -2.33 -11.24 -16.89
N HIS A 130 -1.12 -10.67 -17.02
CA HIS A 130 0.05 -11.12 -16.26
C HIS A 130 0.85 -9.98 -15.64
N ALA A 131 1.37 -10.22 -14.43
CA ALA A 131 2.32 -9.34 -13.78
C ALA A 131 3.73 -9.98 -13.80
N HIS A 132 4.67 -9.30 -14.45
CA HIS A 132 6.08 -9.66 -14.55
C HIS A 132 6.87 -9.05 -13.39
N MET A 133 7.53 -9.91 -12.62
CA MET A 133 8.32 -9.51 -11.45
C MET A 133 9.24 -10.65 -11.02
N PHE A 134 10.38 -10.32 -10.40
CA PHE A 134 11.24 -11.33 -9.80
C PHE A 134 10.68 -11.86 -8.48
N ILE A 135 10.35 -13.16 -8.46
CA ILE A 135 9.92 -13.92 -7.25
C ILE A 135 10.97 -14.99 -6.86
N GLY A 136 12.05 -15.16 -7.63
CA GLY A 136 13.09 -16.16 -7.36
C GLY A 136 13.86 -15.89 -6.07
N THR A 137 14.73 -16.80 -5.64
CA THR A 137 15.45 -16.70 -4.36
C THR A 137 16.75 -15.89 -4.45
N LYS A 138 17.12 -15.23 -3.35
CA LYS A 138 18.45 -14.64 -3.13
C LYS A 138 19.13 -15.31 -1.93
N MET A 139 20.46 -15.27 -1.90
CA MET A 139 21.25 -15.79 -0.76
C MET A 139 21.16 -14.92 0.51
N TRP A 140 20.45 -13.79 0.47
CA TRP A 140 20.18 -12.97 1.65
C TRP A 140 18.97 -13.53 2.41
N GLY A 141 19.19 -13.85 3.70
CA GLY A 141 18.22 -14.36 4.69
C GLY A 141 16.85 -14.76 4.16
N ALA A 142 16.60 -16.08 4.04
CA ALA A 142 15.38 -16.65 3.47
C ALA A 142 14.07 -16.02 4.01
N ALA A 143 14.04 -15.66 5.30
CA ALA A 143 12.92 -14.99 5.95
C ALA A 143 12.64 -13.58 5.39
N MET A 144 13.68 -12.75 5.22
CA MET A 144 13.51 -11.41 4.64
C MET A 144 13.11 -11.50 3.18
N HIS A 145 13.75 -12.42 2.43
CA HIS A 145 13.42 -12.62 1.02
C HIS A 145 11.98 -13.10 0.83
N SER A 146 11.51 -14.02 1.67
CA SER A 146 10.12 -14.46 1.71
C SER A 146 9.17 -13.30 2.03
N SER A 147 9.52 -12.46 3.02
CA SER A 147 8.74 -11.26 3.34
C SER A 147 8.65 -10.30 2.16
N ILE A 148 9.77 -10.01 1.48
CA ILE A 148 9.77 -9.15 0.29
C ILE A 148 8.91 -9.75 -0.82
N ASN A 149 9.07 -11.04 -1.13
CA ASN A 149 8.22 -11.73 -2.10
C ASN A 149 6.74 -11.57 -1.76
N ALA A 150 6.36 -11.78 -0.50
CA ALA A 150 4.99 -11.62 -0.04
C ALA A 150 4.47 -10.19 -0.21
N LYS A 151 5.29 -9.15 0.06
CA LYS A 151 4.87 -7.76 -0.16
C LYS A 151 4.75 -7.40 -1.64
N VAL A 152 5.62 -7.95 -2.48
CA VAL A 152 5.58 -7.71 -3.93
C VAL A 152 4.31 -8.32 -4.52
N THR A 153 4.00 -9.59 -4.22
CA THR A 153 2.80 -10.26 -4.72
C THR A 153 1.53 -9.69 -4.11
N PHE A 154 1.58 -9.27 -2.84
CA PHE A 154 0.46 -8.60 -2.21
C PHE A 154 0.20 -7.24 -2.85
N GLY A 155 1.23 -6.40 -3.02
CA GLY A 155 1.10 -5.06 -3.60
C GLY A 155 0.72 -5.07 -5.08
N PHE A 156 1.22 -6.03 -5.85
CA PHE A 156 0.95 -6.20 -7.28
C PHE A 156 0.30 -7.56 -7.56
N PRO A 157 -1.02 -7.71 -7.32
CA PRO A 157 -1.74 -8.93 -7.64
C PRO A 157 -1.69 -9.27 -9.12
N GLN A 158 -1.94 -10.54 -9.47
CA GLN A 158 -2.20 -10.86 -10.88
C GLN A 158 -3.46 -10.13 -11.37
N PRO A 159 -3.54 -9.69 -12.64
CA PRO A 159 -4.71 -8.95 -13.15
C PRO A 159 -6.06 -9.63 -12.92
N ALA A 160 -6.13 -10.96 -13.00
CA ALA A 160 -7.35 -11.72 -12.71
C ALA A 160 -7.79 -11.61 -11.23
N GLU A 161 -6.83 -11.62 -10.30
CA GLU A 161 -7.08 -11.45 -8.86
C GLU A 161 -7.55 -10.01 -8.57
N ALA A 162 -6.93 -9.03 -9.22
CA ALA A 162 -7.36 -7.64 -9.12
C ALA A 162 -8.77 -7.43 -9.69
N GLU A 163 -9.12 -8.07 -10.81
CA GLU A 163 -10.44 -7.93 -11.44
C GLU A 163 -11.53 -8.50 -10.53
N ALA A 164 -11.30 -9.68 -9.94
CA ALA A 164 -12.20 -10.28 -8.96
C ALA A 164 -12.40 -9.37 -7.73
N GLN A 165 -11.31 -8.80 -7.19
CA GLN A 165 -11.38 -7.89 -6.05
C GLN A 165 -12.13 -6.60 -6.39
N PHE A 166 -11.87 -6.00 -7.54
CA PHE A 166 -12.55 -4.79 -8.00
C PHE A 166 -14.06 -5.02 -8.17
N GLN A 167 -14.46 -6.15 -8.78
CA GLN A 167 -15.87 -6.51 -8.92
C GLN A 167 -16.57 -6.71 -7.57
N TRP A 168 -15.92 -7.39 -6.63
CA TRP A 168 -16.45 -7.58 -5.28
C TRP A 168 -16.64 -6.27 -4.52
N GLN A 169 -15.76 -5.29 -4.71
CA GLN A 169 -15.91 -3.95 -4.14
C GLN A 169 -17.08 -3.20 -4.77
N ALA A 170 -17.22 -3.25 -6.10
CA ALA A 170 -18.33 -2.61 -6.81
C ALA A 170 -19.69 -3.15 -6.34
N GLN A 171 -19.79 -4.46 -6.07
CA GLN A 171 -21.02 -5.08 -5.53
C GLN A 171 -21.37 -4.60 -4.12
N GLN A 172 -20.38 -4.39 -3.26
CA GLN A 172 -20.64 -3.84 -1.92
C GLN A 172 -21.06 -2.37 -1.94
N GLN A 173 -20.53 -1.57 -2.88
CA GLN A 173 -20.93 -0.18 -3.02
C GLN A 173 -22.31 -0.03 -3.69
N GLY A 174 -22.72 -0.99 -4.52
CA GLY A 174 -24.05 -1.03 -5.15
C GLY A 174 -25.18 -1.57 -4.26
N GLY A 175 -24.92 -1.83 -2.98
CA GLY A 175 -25.78 -2.61 -2.09
C GLY A 175 -26.44 -1.84 -0.95
N GLN A 176 -27.23 -0.81 -1.24
CA GLN A 176 -28.49 -0.62 -0.52
C GLN A 176 -29.61 -0.47 -1.56
N PRO A 177 -30.39 -1.53 -1.84
CA PRO A 177 -31.77 -1.29 -2.21
C PRO A 177 -32.39 -0.57 -1.01
N GLN A 178 -32.62 0.73 -1.12
CA GLN A 178 -33.73 1.31 -0.38
C GLN A 178 -34.95 0.52 -0.83
N LEU A 179 -35.36 -0.46 -0.02
CA LEU A 179 -36.69 -1.02 -0.08
C LEU A 179 -37.61 0.17 0.20
N GLN A 180 -37.98 0.87 -0.87
CA GLN A 180 -39.10 1.78 -0.88
C GLN A 180 -40.31 0.88 -0.63
N GLN A 181 -40.63 0.68 0.65
CA GLN A 181 -41.86 0.06 1.11
C GLN A 181 -43.00 0.95 0.62
N SER A 182 -43.44 0.75 -0.61
CA SER A 182 -44.75 1.17 -1.07
C SER A 182 -45.76 0.27 -0.37
N PHE A 183 -46.27 0.73 0.77
CA PHE A 183 -47.38 0.06 1.46
C PHE A 183 -48.64 0.16 0.60
N PRO A 184 -49.27 -0.96 0.17
CA PRO A 184 -50.62 -0.93 -0.35
C PRO A 184 -51.59 -0.65 0.80
N GLN A 185 -52.36 0.44 0.66
CA GLN A 185 -53.41 0.82 1.58
C GLN A 185 -54.61 -0.12 1.36
N SER A 186 -54.86 -1.06 2.28
CA SER A 186 -56.05 -1.91 2.23
C SER A 186 -56.59 -2.26 3.62
N GLY A 187 -57.79 -1.75 3.93
CA GLY A 187 -58.83 -2.42 4.72
C GLY A 187 -58.68 -2.53 6.24
N PRO A 188 -59.77 -2.40 7.02
CA PRO A 188 -59.76 -2.66 8.46
C PRO A 188 -59.81 -4.18 8.72
N GLN A 189 -58.78 -4.72 9.38
CA GLN A 189 -58.79 -6.09 9.93
C GLN A 189 -58.65 -6.09 11.46
N PRO A 190 -59.19 -7.12 12.15
CA PRO A 190 -59.33 -7.14 13.60
C PRO A 190 -57.99 -7.40 14.32
N GLN A 191 -57.80 -6.73 15.45
CA GLN A 191 -56.62 -6.85 16.31
C GLN A 191 -56.53 -8.25 16.93
N GLN A 192 -55.40 -8.94 16.70
CA GLN A 192 -54.94 -10.02 17.56
C GLN A 192 -53.80 -9.54 18.46
N PRO A 193 -53.75 -9.97 19.73
CA PRO A 193 -52.69 -9.58 20.65
C PRO A 193 -51.43 -10.39 20.38
N TYR A 194 -50.34 -9.72 20.02
CA TYR A 194 -49.03 -10.33 19.89
C TYR A 194 -48.37 -10.53 21.28
N PRO A 195 -47.69 -11.66 21.53
CA PRO A 195 -46.85 -11.83 22.70
C PRO A 195 -45.59 -10.96 22.61
N GLN A 196 -45.24 -10.31 23.72
CA GLN A 196 -44.03 -9.50 23.85
C GLN A 196 -42.78 -10.36 23.69
N GLN A 197 -41.92 -10.01 22.72
CA GLN A 197 -40.57 -10.54 22.65
C GLN A 197 -39.68 -9.87 23.71
N PRO A 198 -38.82 -10.63 24.41
CA PRO A 198 -37.90 -10.08 25.39
C PRO A 198 -36.82 -9.23 24.70
N GLN A 199 -36.60 -8.02 25.24
CA GLN A 199 -35.53 -7.12 24.82
C GLN A 199 -34.15 -7.74 25.12
N PRO A 200 -33.17 -7.66 24.20
CA PRO A 200 -31.81 -8.03 24.51
C PRO A 200 -31.21 -7.04 25.51
N GLN A 201 -30.77 -7.58 26.66
CA GLN A 201 -30.02 -6.85 27.68
C GLN A 201 -28.69 -6.35 27.09
N GLN A 202 -28.45 -5.06 27.19
CA GLN A 202 -27.16 -4.46 26.85
C GLN A 202 -26.09 -4.91 27.87
N PRO A 203 -24.89 -5.30 27.42
CA PRO A 203 -23.79 -5.60 28.33
C PRO A 203 -23.29 -4.31 29.03
N PRO A 204 -22.89 -4.39 30.30
CA PRO A 204 -22.39 -3.24 31.05
C PRO A 204 -21.02 -2.78 30.52
N TYR A 205 -20.87 -1.46 30.40
CA TYR A 205 -19.59 -0.81 30.07
C TYR A 205 -18.55 -1.10 31.17
N PRO A 206 -17.29 -1.45 30.81
CA PRO A 206 -16.21 -1.50 31.78
C PRO A 206 -15.88 -0.09 32.26
N GLN A 207 -15.91 0.10 33.59
CA GLN A 207 -15.41 1.31 34.22
C GLN A 207 -13.90 1.41 34.01
N GLN A 208 -13.43 2.52 33.46
CA GLN A 208 -12.01 2.85 33.39
C GLN A 208 -11.52 3.29 34.78
N PRO A 209 -10.48 2.67 35.34
CA PRO A 209 -9.81 3.20 36.53
C PRO A 209 -9.08 4.50 36.19
N GLY A 210 -9.41 5.56 36.93
CA GLY A 210 -8.69 6.82 36.88
C GLY A 210 -7.25 6.64 37.35
N HIS A 211 -6.30 6.99 36.48
CA HIS A 211 -4.91 7.18 36.84
C HIS A 211 -4.40 8.47 36.19
N THR A 212 -4.38 9.54 36.97
CA THR A 212 -3.55 10.72 36.72
C THR A 212 -2.10 10.39 37.06
N PRO A 213 -1.13 10.53 36.14
CA PRO A 213 0.26 10.58 36.53
C PRO A 213 0.63 11.99 37.04
N PRO A 214 1.38 12.11 38.15
CA PRO A 214 1.93 13.40 38.57
C PRO A 214 3.09 13.80 37.64
N PHE A 215 3.13 15.08 37.28
CA PHE A 215 4.30 15.74 36.70
C PHE A 215 5.46 15.78 37.71
N PRO A 216 6.69 15.46 37.28
CA PRO A 216 7.88 16.13 37.80
C PRO A 216 8.59 16.89 36.68
N GLY A 217 8.97 18.13 37.01
CA GLY A 217 9.52 19.10 36.08
C GLY A 217 10.89 18.74 35.48
N GLY A 218 11.28 19.56 34.50
CA GLY A 218 12.60 19.51 33.89
C GLY A 218 12.63 20.23 32.54
N TYR A 219 12.55 21.56 32.55
CA TYR A 219 12.95 22.35 31.39
C TYR A 219 14.47 22.19 31.20
N ARG A 220 14.89 21.34 30.27
CA ARG A 220 16.23 21.38 29.69
C ARG A 220 16.16 22.09 28.35
N HIS A 221 16.86 23.23 28.30
CA HIS A 221 17.16 23.99 27.09
C HIS A 221 17.87 23.11 26.05
N PRO A 222 17.54 23.20 24.76
CA PRO A 222 18.43 22.70 23.70
C PRO A 222 19.62 23.67 23.51
N PRO A 223 20.84 23.14 23.27
CA PRO A 223 22.00 23.96 22.92
C PRO A 223 21.84 24.58 21.54
N GLY A 224 22.37 25.81 21.41
CA GLY A 224 22.12 26.73 20.32
C GLY A 224 22.56 26.27 18.93
N TYR A 225 21.82 26.76 17.95
CA TYR A 225 22.24 26.80 16.55
C TYR A 225 23.41 27.79 16.42
N GLN A 226 24.60 27.28 16.10
CA GLN A 226 25.66 28.10 15.53
C GLN A 226 25.24 28.51 14.11
N GLN A 227 25.06 29.82 13.92
CA GLN A 227 24.95 30.42 12.59
C GLN A 227 26.29 30.24 11.85
N PRO A 228 26.30 29.81 10.58
CA PRO A 228 27.46 30.00 9.72
C PRO A 228 27.57 31.49 9.36
N GLY A 229 28.71 32.10 9.70
CA GLY A 229 29.03 33.48 9.35
C GLY A 229 29.24 33.67 7.84
N PRO A 230 29.16 34.92 7.36
CA PRO A 230 29.28 35.23 5.94
C PRO A 230 30.76 35.33 5.56
N TYR A 231 31.20 34.52 4.59
CA TYR A 231 32.38 34.85 3.80
C TYR A 231 31.93 35.41 2.46
N GLY A 232 32.20 36.70 2.28
CA GLY A 232 32.26 37.36 0.99
C GLY A 232 33.70 37.43 0.48
N TYR A 233 33.78 37.64 -0.83
CA TYR A 233 34.93 37.87 -1.71
C TYR A 233 35.80 36.66 -2.07
#